data_AF-A0A4P5YJI8-F1
#
_entry.id   AF-A0A4P5YJI8-F1
#
_cell.length_a   1.000
_cell.length_b   1.000
_cell.length_c   1.000
_cell.angle_alpha   90.00
_cell.angle_beta   90.00
_cell.angle_gamma   90.00
#
_symmetry.space_group_name_H-M   'P 1'
#
loop_
_entity.id
_entity.type
_entity.pdbx_description
1 polymer ?
#
loop_
_entity_poly.entity_id
_entity_poly.type
_entity_poly.pdbx_seq_one_letter_code
_entity_poly.pdbx_strand_id
1 'polypeptide(L)'
;MFHELWPLLQTHLPDRKRRQEFLRPLLKQFLDWDTDPETLADLDPEVRQALTALGALAPAKPAPAAPADDVTCCLRQLTSPVEKERTTAAKALEFFIRQADDPPSAAATGLAALAAALRDASATVRRAAANSIEQLLADDFPLPKTARPAVEAALADSDELVRKRIAKILKRAARTT
;
A
#
# COMPACT_ATOMS: atom_id res chain seq x y z
N MET A 1 -0.50 1.23 -34.53
CA MET A 1 -1.86 1.51 -33.99
C MET A 1 -1.92 1.46 -32.47
N PHE A 2 -1.93 0.31 -31.77
CA PHE A 2 -2.04 0.36 -30.28
C PHE A 2 -0.85 1.08 -29.62
N HIS A 3 0.36 0.92 -30.16
CA HIS A 3 1.56 1.63 -29.69
C HIS A 3 1.47 3.16 -29.78
N GLU A 4 0.67 3.70 -30.70
CA GLU A 4 0.43 5.15 -30.84
C GLU A 4 -0.68 5.63 -29.90
N LEU A 5 -1.65 4.76 -29.61
CA LEU A 5 -2.77 5.06 -28.72
C LEU A 5 -2.36 5.02 -27.25
N TRP A 6 -1.44 4.13 -26.88
CA TRP A 6 -1.09 3.91 -25.48
C TRP A 6 -0.54 5.17 -24.76
N PRO A 7 0.42 5.93 -25.33
CA PRO A 7 0.88 7.18 -24.71
C PRO A 7 -0.24 8.23 -24.57
N LEU A 8 -1.17 8.28 -25.53
CA LEU A 8 -2.32 9.20 -25.49
C LEU A 8 -3.29 8.82 -24.37
N LEU A 9 -3.52 7.53 -24.15
CA LEU A 9 -4.32 7.05 -23.03
C LEU A 9 -3.66 7.37 -21.69
N GLN A 10 -2.34 7.22 -21.57
CA GLN A 10 -1.62 7.60 -20.35
C GLN A 10 -1.71 9.12 -20.09
N THR A 11 -1.66 9.92 -21.15
CA THR A 11 -1.75 11.39 -21.06
C THR A 11 -3.15 11.87 -20.67
N HIS A 12 -4.19 11.31 -21.27
CA HIS A 12 -5.57 11.78 -21.10
C HIS A 12 -6.36 11.04 -20.02
N LEU A 13 -5.88 9.86 -19.59
CA LEU A 13 -6.42 9.08 -18.48
C LEU A 13 -5.27 8.77 -17.50
N PRO A 14 -4.80 9.77 -16.73
CA PRO A 14 -3.71 9.58 -15.77
C PRO A 14 -4.12 8.65 -14.62
N ASP A 15 -5.41 8.67 -14.25
CA ASP A 15 -5.98 7.78 -13.25
C ASP A 15 -5.92 6.32 -13.74
N ARG A 16 -5.10 5.51 -13.05
CA ARG A 16 -4.83 4.13 -13.41
C ARG A 16 -6.07 3.26 -13.39
N LYS A 17 -7.01 3.49 -12.46
CA LYS A 17 -8.23 2.68 -12.34
C LYS A 17 -9.15 2.91 -13.55
N ARG A 18 -9.41 4.17 -13.90
CA ARG A 18 -10.19 4.54 -15.09
C ARG A 18 -9.52 4.08 -16.37
N ARG A 19 -8.19 4.18 -16.43
CA ARG A 19 -7.40 3.67 -17.57
C ARG A 19 -7.55 2.17 -17.71
N GLN A 20 -7.50 1.39 -16.63
CA GLN A 20 -7.73 -0.06 -16.64
C GLN A 20 -9.16 -0.43 -17.06
N GLU A 21 -10.17 0.28 -16.54
CA GLU A 21 -11.57 0.10 -16.93
C GLU A 21 -11.80 0.34 -18.43
N PHE A 22 -11.14 1.35 -18.99
CA PHE A 22 -11.18 1.66 -20.43
C PHE A 22 -10.33 0.69 -21.28
N LEU A 23 -9.17 0.30 -20.77
CA LEU A 23 -8.20 -0.55 -21.46
C LEU A 23 -8.76 -1.95 -21.72
N ARG A 24 -9.55 -2.49 -20.79
CA ARG A 24 -10.11 -3.85 -20.90
C ARG A 24 -10.99 -4.07 -22.16
N PRO A 25 -12.03 -3.28 -22.44
CA PRO A 25 -12.81 -3.43 -23.68
C PRO A 25 -12.00 -3.08 -24.93
N LEU A 26 -11.06 -2.14 -24.84
CA LEU A 26 -10.18 -1.80 -25.95
C LEU A 26 -9.29 -2.98 -26.34
N LEU A 27 -8.60 -3.62 -25.38
CA LEU A 27 -7.77 -4.78 -25.66
C LEU A 27 -8.58 -5.94 -26.24
N LYS A 28 -9.81 -6.17 -25.74
CA LYS A 28 -10.70 -7.17 -26.32
C LYS A 28 -10.94 -6.89 -27.81
N GLN A 29 -11.18 -5.64 -28.19
CA GLN A 29 -11.35 -5.24 -29.59
C GLN A 29 -10.11 -5.53 -30.44
N PHE A 30 -8.90 -5.33 -29.90
CA PHE A 30 -7.65 -5.64 -30.60
C PHE A 30 -7.41 -7.14 -30.75
N LEU A 31 -7.77 -7.94 -29.73
CA LEU A 31 -7.72 -9.40 -29.81
C LEU A 31 -8.72 -9.94 -30.84
N ASP A 32 -9.93 -9.36 -30.91
CA ASP A 32 -10.94 -9.68 -31.92
C ASP A 32 -10.48 -9.32 -33.35
N TRP A 33 -9.46 -8.46 -33.48
CA TRP A 33 -8.79 -8.12 -34.74
C TRP A 33 -7.53 -8.95 -35.02
N ASP A 34 -7.41 -10.11 -34.37
CA ASP A 34 -6.26 -11.02 -34.49
C ASP A 34 -4.90 -10.37 -34.12
N THR A 35 -4.90 -9.35 -33.25
CA THR A 35 -3.65 -8.78 -32.75
C THR A 35 -3.00 -9.74 -31.76
N ASP A 36 -1.73 -10.08 -31.99
CA ASP A 36 -0.97 -10.94 -31.09
C ASP A 36 -0.88 -10.34 -29.67
N PRO A 37 -1.38 -11.05 -28.63
CA PRO A 37 -1.36 -10.58 -27.26
C PRO A 37 0.06 -10.39 -26.70
N GLU A 38 1.06 -11.18 -27.12
CA GLU A 38 2.43 -10.99 -26.63
C GLU A 38 3.03 -9.68 -27.15
N THR A 39 2.80 -9.36 -28.43
CA THR A 39 3.18 -8.09 -29.03
C THR A 39 2.56 -6.88 -28.29
N LEU A 40 1.31 -6.99 -27.83
CA LEU A 40 0.67 -5.95 -27.01
C LEU A 40 1.25 -5.89 -25.59
N ALA A 41 1.56 -7.04 -25.01
CA ALA A 41 2.08 -7.16 -23.65
C ALA A 41 3.51 -6.65 -23.47
N ASP A 42 4.28 -6.58 -24.55
CA ASP A 42 5.63 -6.01 -24.54
C ASP A 42 5.64 -4.47 -24.53
N LEU A 43 4.49 -3.84 -24.78
CA LEU A 43 4.39 -2.38 -24.79
C LEU A 43 4.42 -1.77 -23.39
N ASP A 44 3.76 -2.40 -22.42
CA ASP A 44 3.66 -1.89 -21.06
C ASP A 44 3.23 -2.98 -20.05
N PRO A 45 3.78 -3.00 -18.81
CA PRO A 45 3.34 -3.92 -17.76
C PRO A 45 1.84 -3.85 -17.45
N GLU A 46 1.21 -2.68 -17.55
CA GLU A 46 -0.23 -2.50 -17.31
C GLU A 46 -1.06 -3.18 -18.41
N VAL A 47 -0.61 -3.15 -19.66
CA VAL A 47 -1.23 -3.84 -20.79
C VAL A 47 -1.10 -5.35 -20.64
N ARG A 48 0.08 -5.84 -20.27
CA ARG A 48 0.31 -7.27 -19.97
C ARG A 48 -0.60 -7.77 -18.84
N GLN A 49 -0.75 -6.98 -17.78
CA GLN A 49 -1.65 -7.31 -16.66
C GLN A 49 -3.11 -7.40 -17.12
N ALA A 50 -3.57 -6.44 -17.94
CA ALA A 50 -4.93 -6.43 -18.46
C ALA A 50 -5.21 -7.61 -19.42
N LEU A 51 -4.25 -7.97 -20.28
CA LEU A 51 -4.34 -9.16 -21.15
C LEU A 51 -4.37 -10.48 -20.36
N THR A 52 -3.60 -10.55 -19.27
CA THR A 52 -3.65 -11.69 -18.34
C THR A 52 -5.02 -11.80 -17.68
N ALA A 53 -5.60 -10.67 -17.24
CA ALA A 53 -6.94 -10.63 -16.63
C ALA A 53 -8.06 -10.97 -17.63
N LEU A 54 -7.82 -10.80 -18.93
CA LEU A 54 -8.69 -11.23 -20.01
C LEU A 54 -8.52 -12.72 -20.36
N GLY A 55 -7.53 -13.41 -19.79
CA GLY A 55 -7.19 -14.79 -20.11
C GLY A 55 -6.47 -14.97 -21.46
N ALA A 56 -6.03 -13.87 -22.08
CA ALA A 56 -5.32 -13.88 -23.37
C ALA A 56 -3.84 -14.27 -23.22
N LEU A 57 -3.30 -14.20 -21.99
CA LEU A 57 -1.94 -14.62 -21.66
C LEU A 57 -1.97 -15.55 -20.46
N ALA A 58 -1.06 -16.53 -20.46
CA ALA A 58 -0.76 -17.28 -19.25
C ALA A 58 -0.27 -16.30 -18.17
N PRO A 59 -0.65 -16.47 -16.90
CA PRO A 59 -0.11 -15.65 -15.83
C PRO A 59 1.41 -15.81 -15.85
N ALA A 60 2.11 -14.71 -16.11
CA ALA A 60 3.56 -14.71 -16.05
C ALA A 60 3.99 -15.25 -14.67
N LYS A 61 5.00 -16.13 -14.66
CA LYS A 61 5.76 -16.46 -13.44
C LYS A 61 6.04 -15.14 -12.72
N PRO A 62 5.72 -14.98 -11.42
CA PRO A 62 5.65 -13.67 -10.78
C PRO A 62 6.92 -12.89 -11.08
N ALA A 63 6.76 -11.86 -11.91
CA ALA A 63 7.82 -10.91 -12.17
C ALA A 63 8.18 -10.26 -10.83
N PRO A 64 9.45 -9.88 -10.60
CA PRO A 64 9.76 -9.04 -9.45
C PRO A 64 8.85 -7.82 -9.52
N ALA A 65 8.15 -7.56 -8.42
CA ALA A 65 7.15 -6.50 -8.32
C ALA A 65 7.68 -5.21 -8.97
N ALA A 66 6.78 -4.46 -9.62
CA ALA A 66 6.96 -3.02 -9.92
C ALA A 66 7.73 -2.35 -8.78
N PRO A 67 8.60 -1.34 -9.03
CA PRO A 67 9.45 -0.74 -8.00
C PRO A 67 8.59 -0.57 -6.75
N ALA A 68 8.87 -1.39 -5.74
CA ALA A 68 7.93 -1.61 -4.64
C ALA A 68 7.61 -0.23 -4.10
N ASP A 69 6.34 0.16 -4.16
CA ASP A 69 5.93 1.50 -3.69
C ASP A 69 6.56 1.73 -2.31
N ASP A 70 6.93 2.97 -2.01
CA ASP A 70 7.75 3.25 -0.82
C ASP A 70 7.08 2.72 0.47
N VAL A 71 5.75 2.61 0.46
CA VAL A 71 4.93 1.92 1.46
C VAL A 71 5.32 0.44 1.57
N THR A 72 5.28 -0.34 0.48
CA THR A 72 5.67 -1.76 0.43
C THR A 72 7.12 -1.96 0.86
N CYS A 73 8.03 -1.06 0.46
CA CYS A 73 9.42 -1.10 0.91
C CYS A 73 9.51 -0.95 2.44
N CYS A 74 8.78 0.01 3.03
CA CYS A 74 8.73 0.19 4.47
C CYS A 74 8.08 -1.00 5.19
N LEU A 75 6.97 -1.53 4.65
CA LEU A 75 6.29 -2.71 5.21
C LEU A 75 7.25 -3.91 5.30
N ARG A 76 8.07 -4.14 4.27
CA ARG A 76 9.11 -5.17 4.31
C ARG A 76 10.16 -4.87 5.39
N GLN A 77 10.66 -3.63 5.45
CA GLN A 77 11.70 -3.22 6.40
C GLN A 77 11.25 -3.28 7.87
N LEU A 78 9.95 -3.20 8.18
CA LEU A 78 9.43 -3.43 9.53
C LEU A 78 9.76 -4.82 10.08
N THR A 79 10.12 -5.79 9.24
CA THR A 79 10.53 -7.14 9.65
C THR A 79 12.04 -7.36 9.62
N SER A 80 12.82 -6.31 9.33
CA SER A 80 14.27 -6.39 9.24
C SER A 80 14.90 -6.84 10.57
N PRO A 81 15.97 -7.65 10.56
CA PRO A 81 16.74 -7.93 11.77
C PRO A 81 17.38 -6.66 12.36
N VAL A 82 17.59 -5.61 11.56
CA VAL A 82 18.24 -4.36 11.96
C VAL A 82 17.21 -3.40 12.60
N GLU A 83 17.37 -3.09 13.88
CA GLU A 83 16.48 -2.18 14.62
C GLU A 83 16.33 -0.81 13.93
N LYS A 84 17.44 -0.27 13.41
CA LYS A 84 17.47 1.04 12.74
C LYS A 84 16.62 1.06 11.47
N GLU A 85 16.56 -0.05 10.73
CA GLU A 85 15.73 -0.19 9.54
C GLU A 85 14.26 -0.25 9.94
N ARG A 86 13.90 -1.08 10.92
CA ARG A 86 12.53 -1.15 11.45
C ARG A 86 12.05 0.21 11.95
N THR A 87 12.90 0.93 12.68
CA THR A 87 12.59 2.27 13.21
C THR A 87 12.39 3.28 12.09
N THR A 88 13.28 3.29 11.09
CA THR A 88 13.18 4.19 9.93
C THR A 88 11.91 3.91 9.15
N ALA A 89 11.62 2.64 8.88
CA ALA A 89 10.41 2.21 8.19
C ALA A 89 9.13 2.64 8.94
N ALA A 90 9.08 2.42 10.25
CA ALA A 90 7.93 2.83 11.08
C ALA A 90 7.67 4.34 10.96
N LYS A 91 8.71 5.17 11.01
CA LYS A 91 8.60 6.63 10.86
C LYS A 91 8.19 7.04 9.44
N ALA A 92 8.78 6.40 8.43
CA ALA A 92 8.60 6.77 7.04
C ALA A 92 7.23 6.37 6.49
N LEU A 93 6.60 5.32 7.03
CA LEU A 93 5.27 4.87 6.61
C LEU A 93 4.24 5.99 6.62
N GLU A 94 4.22 6.81 7.66
CA GLU A 94 3.29 7.95 7.76
C GLU A 94 3.45 8.93 6.58
N PHE A 95 4.68 9.21 6.16
CA PHE A 95 4.97 10.12 5.06
C PHE A 95 4.58 9.51 3.70
N PHE A 96 4.92 8.25 3.48
CA PHE A 96 4.64 7.59 2.20
C PHE A 96 3.18 7.22 2.02
N ILE A 97 2.44 6.91 3.09
CA ILE A 97 0.99 6.68 3.01
C ILE A 97 0.26 7.93 2.50
N ARG A 98 0.67 9.13 2.91
CA ARG A 98 0.07 10.40 2.42
C ARG A 98 0.34 10.68 0.94
N GLN A 99 1.39 10.08 0.39
CA GLN A 99 1.81 10.25 -1.00
C GLN A 99 1.43 9.07 -1.89
N ALA A 100 0.84 8.02 -1.32
CA ALA A 100 0.40 6.87 -2.09
C ALA A 100 -0.71 7.27 -3.08
N ASP A 101 -0.79 6.55 -4.19
CA ASP A 101 -1.86 6.74 -5.19
C ASP A 101 -3.26 6.50 -4.58
N ASP A 102 -3.36 5.60 -3.59
CA ASP A 102 -4.55 5.32 -2.79
C ASP A 102 -4.22 5.41 -1.29
N PRO A 103 -4.21 6.63 -0.71
CA PRO A 103 -3.87 6.84 0.70
C PRO A 103 -4.77 6.08 1.67
N PRO A 104 -6.11 5.99 1.51
CA PRO A 104 -6.96 5.18 2.39
C PRO A 104 -6.58 3.69 2.42
N SER A 105 -6.32 3.09 1.26
CA SER A 105 -5.90 1.67 1.18
C SER A 105 -4.50 1.45 1.77
N ALA A 106 -3.56 2.34 1.45
CA ALA A 106 -2.21 2.33 2.02
C ALA A 106 -2.24 2.52 3.54
N ALA A 107 -3.09 3.42 4.05
CA ALA A 107 -3.28 3.67 5.47
C ALA A 107 -3.84 2.43 6.19
N ALA A 108 -4.81 1.74 5.62
CA ALA A 108 -5.36 0.52 6.21
C ALA A 108 -4.27 -0.56 6.40
N THR A 109 -3.44 -0.77 5.37
CA THR A 109 -2.34 -1.74 5.41
C THR A 109 -1.22 -1.29 6.36
N GLY A 110 -0.81 -0.02 6.26
CA GLY A 110 0.23 0.58 7.08
C GLY A 110 -0.12 0.60 8.56
N LEU A 111 -1.36 0.98 8.92
CA LEU A 111 -1.84 0.97 10.31
C LEU A 111 -1.86 -0.44 10.90
N ALA A 112 -2.24 -1.46 10.12
CA ALA A 112 -2.17 -2.85 10.57
C ALA A 112 -0.73 -3.29 10.85
N ALA A 113 0.22 -2.94 9.98
CA ALA A 113 1.63 -3.26 10.16
C ALA A 113 2.28 -2.49 11.33
N LEU A 114 1.99 -1.19 11.47
CA LEU A 114 2.45 -0.38 12.61
C LEU A 114 1.87 -0.93 13.92
N ALA A 115 0.61 -1.36 13.94
CA ALA A 115 0.01 -1.98 15.12
C ALA A 115 0.71 -3.30 15.50
N ALA A 116 1.15 -4.09 14.52
CA ALA A 116 1.99 -5.26 14.81
C ALA A 116 3.36 -4.85 15.39
N ALA A 117 3.97 -3.78 14.89
CA ALA A 117 5.24 -3.24 15.38
C ALA A 117 5.16 -2.68 16.82
N LEU A 118 3.97 -2.49 17.39
CA LEU A 118 3.80 -2.21 18.82
C LEU A 118 4.19 -3.39 19.72
N ARG A 119 4.51 -4.56 19.17
CA ARG A 119 5.04 -5.72 19.90
C ARG A 119 6.53 -5.93 19.67
N ASP A 120 7.21 -4.99 19.01
CA ASP A 120 8.64 -5.09 18.74
C ASP A 120 9.45 -5.15 20.05
N ALA A 121 10.55 -5.90 20.04
CA ALA A 121 11.46 -5.98 21.18
C ALA A 121 12.07 -4.60 21.53
N SER A 122 12.32 -3.75 20.53
CA SER A 122 12.88 -2.41 20.73
C SER A 122 11.79 -1.40 21.11
N ALA A 123 11.99 -0.73 22.25
CA ALA A 123 11.18 0.40 22.65
C ALA A 123 11.24 1.56 21.63
N THR A 124 12.35 1.73 20.91
CA THR A 124 12.49 2.75 19.86
C THR A 124 11.51 2.49 18.72
N VAL A 125 11.42 1.23 18.26
CA VAL A 125 10.49 0.82 17.20
C VAL A 125 9.04 0.97 17.67
N ARG A 126 8.71 0.50 18.89
CA ARG A 126 7.36 0.65 19.46
C ARG A 126 6.93 2.12 19.57
N ARG A 127 7.83 2.99 20.03
CA ARG A 127 7.59 4.45 20.10
C ARG A 127 7.37 5.06 18.72
N ALA A 128 8.15 4.67 17.73
CA ALA A 128 8.01 5.13 16.36
C ALA A 128 6.65 4.69 15.78
N ALA A 129 6.29 3.42 15.94
CA ALA A 129 5.01 2.90 15.50
C ALA A 129 3.82 3.61 16.16
N ALA A 130 3.85 3.78 17.49
CA ALA A 130 2.82 4.53 18.21
C ALA A 130 2.72 6.00 17.73
N ASN A 131 3.84 6.66 17.42
CA ASN A 131 3.82 8.02 16.88
C ASN A 131 3.12 8.06 15.52
N SER A 132 3.50 7.19 14.60
CA SER A 132 2.98 7.19 13.24
C SER A 132 1.51 6.77 13.19
N ILE A 133 1.06 5.86 14.05
CA ILE A 133 -0.38 5.55 14.21
C ILE A 133 -1.14 6.81 14.68
N GLU A 134 -0.63 7.51 15.69
CA GLU A 134 -1.26 8.73 16.20
C GLU A 134 -1.42 9.80 15.12
N GLN A 135 -0.38 10.00 14.29
CA GLN A 135 -0.40 10.97 13.19
C GLN A 135 -1.34 10.55 12.06
N LEU A 136 -1.37 9.28 11.68
CA LEU A 136 -2.30 8.79 10.64
C LEU A 136 -3.76 8.94 11.10
N LEU A 137 -4.07 8.66 12.35
CA LEU A 137 -5.40 8.97 12.91
C LEU A 137 -5.64 10.47 13.01
N ALA A 138 -4.56 11.28 13.07
CA ALA A 138 -4.67 12.73 13.07
C ALA A 138 -5.18 13.29 11.73
N ASP A 139 -4.89 12.58 10.65
CA ASP A 139 -5.33 12.84 9.29
C ASP A 139 -6.63 12.10 8.94
N ASP A 140 -7.41 11.72 9.96
CA ASP A 140 -8.71 11.07 9.87
C ASP A 140 -8.73 9.71 9.15
N PHE A 141 -7.57 9.05 9.01
CA PHE A 141 -7.54 7.64 8.61
C PHE A 141 -8.13 6.76 9.74
N PRO A 142 -9.15 5.93 9.44
CA PRO A 142 -9.78 5.11 10.46
C PRO A 142 -8.86 3.98 10.91
N LEU A 143 -8.88 3.66 12.21
CA LEU A 143 -8.12 2.53 12.74
C LEU A 143 -8.75 1.21 12.22
N PRO A 144 -8.00 0.35 11.51
CA PRO A 144 -8.53 -0.93 11.04
C PRO A 144 -8.98 -1.80 12.21
N LYS A 145 -10.12 -2.49 12.06
CA LYS A 145 -10.63 -3.43 13.08
C LYS A 145 -9.60 -4.51 13.44
N THR A 146 -8.80 -4.95 12.48
CA THR A 146 -7.70 -5.92 12.66
C THR A 146 -6.56 -5.38 13.51
N ALA A 147 -6.32 -4.07 13.51
CA ALA A 147 -5.27 -3.41 14.28
C ALA A 147 -5.65 -3.17 15.75
N ARG A 148 -6.96 -3.04 16.03
CA ARG A 148 -7.49 -2.65 17.34
C ARG A 148 -7.00 -3.52 18.51
N PRO A 149 -6.99 -4.88 18.43
CA PRO A 149 -6.52 -5.71 19.55
C PRO A 149 -5.04 -5.49 19.88
N ALA A 150 -4.20 -5.24 18.87
CA ALA A 150 -2.78 -4.97 19.08
C ALA A 150 -2.55 -3.60 19.72
N VAL A 151 -3.31 -2.59 19.30
CA VAL A 151 -3.29 -1.25 19.91
C VAL A 151 -3.80 -1.30 21.36
N GLU A 152 -4.91 -1.99 21.64
CA GLU A 152 -5.43 -2.14 23.01
C GLU A 152 -4.43 -2.86 23.93
N ALA A 153 -3.77 -3.92 23.45
CA ALA A 153 -2.73 -4.61 24.21
C ALA A 153 -1.55 -3.68 24.58
N ALA A 154 -1.22 -2.70 23.74
CA ALA A 154 -0.13 -1.76 23.97
C ALA A 154 -0.43 -0.72 25.09
N LEU A 155 -1.64 -0.70 25.67
CA LEU A 155 -1.91 0.05 26.91
C LEU A 155 -1.10 -0.49 28.10
N ALA A 156 -0.70 -1.76 28.05
CA ALA A 156 0.14 -2.41 29.06
C ALA A 156 1.64 -2.39 28.72
N ASP A 157 2.07 -1.62 27.69
CA ASP A 157 3.49 -1.55 27.32
C ASP A 157 4.36 -1.09 28.50
N SER A 158 5.57 -1.62 28.62
CA SER A 158 6.53 -1.21 29.66
C SER A 158 6.91 0.28 29.54
N ASP A 159 6.88 0.84 28.33
CA ASP A 159 7.27 2.20 28.02
C ASP A 159 6.11 3.19 28.25
N GLU A 160 6.30 4.13 29.18
CA GLU A 160 5.27 5.10 29.54
C GLU A 160 4.85 6.00 28.36
N LEU A 161 5.78 6.37 27.48
CA LEU A 161 5.47 7.20 26.32
C LEU A 161 4.59 6.45 25.33
N VAL A 162 4.84 5.15 25.14
CA VAL A 162 3.98 4.29 24.31
C VAL A 162 2.58 4.24 24.92
N ARG A 163 2.45 3.92 26.21
CA ARG A 163 1.14 3.86 26.88
C ARG A 163 0.33 5.15 26.73
N LYS A 164 0.96 6.31 26.94
CA LYS A 164 0.31 7.63 26.79
C LYS A 164 -0.21 7.87 25.37
N ARG A 165 0.60 7.54 24.35
CA ARG A 165 0.19 7.67 22.94
C ARG A 165 -0.96 6.73 22.59
N ILE A 166 -0.89 5.48 23.03
CA ILE A 166 -1.92 4.48 22.79
C ILE A 166 -3.26 4.91 23.40
N ALA A 167 -3.27 5.45 24.62
CA ALA A 167 -4.48 5.99 25.23
C ALA A 167 -5.11 7.13 24.37
N LYS A 168 -4.27 7.99 23.78
CA LYS A 168 -4.73 9.06 22.88
C LYS A 168 -5.25 8.51 21.55
N ILE A 169 -4.57 7.52 20.96
CA ILE A 169 -4.99 6.80 19.76
C ILE A 169 -6.38 6.20 19.95
N LEU A 170 -6.60 5.44 21.03
CA LEU A 170 -7.88 4.78 21.30
C LEU A 170 -9.00 5.80 21.56
N LYS A 171 -8.71 6.88 22.32
CA LYS A 171 -9.67 7.98 22.52
C LYS A 171 -10.07 8.62 21.19
N ARG A 172 -9.15 8.77 20.24
CA ARG A 172 -9.44 9.35 18.92
C ARG A 172 -10.20 8.37 18.03
N ALA A 173 -9.79 7.11 17.99
CA ALA A 173 -10.46 6.06 17.22
C ALA A 173 -11.92 5.86 17.63
N ALA A 174 -12.24 6.02 18.93
CA ALA A 174 -13.63 5.94 19.41
C ALA A 174 -14.52 7.10 18.96
N ARG A 175 -13.96 8.19 18.44
CA ARG A 175 -14.70 9.35 17.92
C ARG A 175 -14.96 9.27 16.41
N THR A 176 -14.21 8.42 15.71
CA THR A 176 -14.30 8.22 14.26
C THR A 176 -15.04 6.95 13.84
N THR A 177 -15.45 6.11 14.81
CA THR A 177 -16.40 4.99 14.65
C THR A 177 -17.82 5.43 14.98
#